data_AF-A0A3N5M0D4-F1
#
_entry.id   AF-A0A3N5M0D4-F1
#
_cell.length_a   1.000
_cell.length_b   1.000
_cell.length_c   1.000
_cell.angle_alpha   90.00
_cell.angle_beta   90.00
_cell.angle_gamma   90.00
#
_symmetry.space_group_name_H-M   'P 1'
#
loop_
_entity.id
_entity.type
_entity.pdbx_description
1 polymer ?
#
loop_
_entity_poly.entity_id
_entity_poly.type
_entity_poly.pdbx_seq_one_letter_code
_entity_poly.pdbx_strand_id
1 'polypeptide(L)'
;MKRTVQFLVVFGFLVSNLVSQGGSSGSVIRQSAPKAARIISATLDRLRPVQAGDFRGYFKAIRPPRLSDAMRSQVLASLPREGEIMPAAGEVAKVSTLAPILAYHDRESVMELKVIQAFQAAVAIHARCVLLVSEQALRLLTAAELQALVAHELGHEYIWNEYEKAKSGEDHEQVQQLELWCDAVAVLTLHDIGADTRALASAIAKMNRFNKRFGTPANAGDYPTDSVRSEFHAMLSQLCVNADNRGDRSVKRVRIMVPELRNSILRPSDSKAPAGIPGPRLVVLYTLALTTRRGR
;
A
#
# COMPACT_ATOMS: atom_id res chain seq x y z
N MET A 1 -19.78 24.18 28.36
CA MET A 1 -19.86 23.82 26.93
C MET A 1 -18.46 23.52 26.41
N LYS A 2 -18.12 22.25 26.17
CA LYS A 2 -16.80 21.84 25.67
C LYS A 2 -16.72 22.21 24.17
N ARG A 3 -15.72 23.00 23.79
CA ARG A 3 -15.45 23.34 22.39
C ARG A 3 -14.97 22.09 21.67
N THR A 4 -15.83 21.49 20.87
CA THR A 4 -15.43 20.48 19.87
C THR A 4 -14.66 21.23 18.79
N VAL A 5 -13.33 21.28 18.91
CA VAL A 5 -12.46 21.76 17.84
C VAL A 5 -12.65 20.79 16.66
N GLN A 6 -13.18 21.30 15.55
CA GLN A 6 -13.25 20.55 14.29
C GLN A 6 -11.82 20.27 13.81
N PHE A 7 -11.29 19.10 14.15
CA PHE A 7 -10.01 18.53 13.69
C PHE A 7 -10.03 18.12 12.21
N LEU A 8 -10.80 18.83 11.37
CA LEU A 8 -11.09 18.44 10.00
C LEU A 8 -9.97 18.80 9.00
N VAL A 9 -8.92 19.51 9.42
CA VAL A 9 -8.03 20.22 8.46
C VAL A 9 -6.64 19.60 8.29
N VAL A 10 -6.11 18.81 9.24
CA VAL A 10 -4.74 18.29 9.09
C VAL A 10 -4.67 16.90 8.44
N PHE A 11 -5.74 16.10 8.50
CA PHE A 11 -5.87 14.93 7.61
C PHE A 11 -6.29 15.31 6.19
N GLY A 12 -6.70 16.56 5.99
CA GLY A 12 -7.05 17.13 4.71
C GLY A 12 -5.89 17.17 3.71
N PHE A 13 -4.64 16.97 4.10
CA PHE A 13 -3.54 16.86 3.12
C PHE A 13 -3.29 15.44 2.60
N LEU A 14 -3.83 14.40 3.27
CA LEU A 14 -4.04 13.09 2.65
C LEU A 14 -5.46 12.94 2.06
N VAL A 15 -6.36 13.92 2.31
CA VAL A 15 -7.74 13.98 1.79
C VAL A 15 -8.18 15.44 1.54
N SER A 16 -7.73 16.10 0.46
CA SER A 16 -8.38 17.33 -0.08
C SER A 16 -8.26 17.29 -1.60
N ASN A 17 -9.35 17.25 -2.37
CA ASN A 17 -10.30 18.33 -2.65
C ASN A 17 -9.65 19.60 -3.21
N LEU A 18 -9.64 19.71 -4.54
CA LEU A 18 -9.97 20.96 -5.21
C LEU A 18 -11.50 21.02 -5.37
N VAL A 19 -12.07 22.12 -4.91
CA VAL A 19 -13.46 22.52 -5.16
C VAL A 19 -13.62 22.68 -6.67
N SER A 20 -14.31 21.74 -7.33
CA SER A 20 -14.92 21.99 -8.64
C SER A 20 -16.40 22.25 -8.42
N GLN A 21 -16.79 23.53 -8.57
CA GLN A 21 -18.19 23.89 -8.69
C GLN A 21 -18.68 23.49 -10.08
N GLY A 22 -19.75 22.71 -10.15
CA GLY A 22 -20.64 22.69 -11.31
C GLY A 22 -20.80 21.34 -11.99
N GLY A 23 -21.92 20.66 -11.69
CA GLY A 23 -22.73 19.95 -12.68
C GLY A 23 -22.24 18.60 -13.19
N SER A 24 -22.81 17.51 -12.66
CA SER A 24 -23.60 16.56 -13.46
C SER A 24 -23.95 15.34 -12.59
N SER A 25 -25.19 15.30 -12.14
CA SER A 25 -25.79 14.11 -11.53
C SER A 25 -26.10 13.11 -12.63
N GLY A 26 -25.45 11.93 -12.59
CA GLY A 26 -25.96 10.75 -13.30
C GLY A 26 -24.96 10.05 -14.22
N SER A 27 -23.95 9.40 -13.66
CA SER A 27 -23.41 8.17 -14.23
C SER A 27 -22.52 7.49 -13.19
N VAL A 28 -23.06 6.48 -12.49
CA VAL A 28 -22.19 5.48 -11.86
C VAL A 28 -21.63 4.67 -13.01
N ILE A 29 -20.53 5.16 -13.59
CA ILE A 29 -19.82 4.52 -14.70
C ILE A 29 -19.40 3.14 -14.20
N ARG A 30 -20.09 2.09 -14.66
CA ARG A 30 -19.49 0.74 -14.72
C ARG A 30 -18.12 0.96 -15.35
N GLN A 31 -17.03 0.73 -14.61
CA GLN A 31 -15.71 0.68 -15.23
C GLN A 31 -15.85 -0.24 -16.44
N SER A 32 -15.57 0.30 -17.64
CA SER A 32 -15.68 -0.50 -18.84
C SER A 32 -14.73 -1.68 -18.66
N ALA A 33 -15.20 -2.90 -18.91
CA ALA A 33 -14.39 -4.12 -18.79
C ALA A 33 -12.97 -3.98 -19.39
N PRO A 34 -12.75 -3.21 -20.49
CA PRO A 34 -11.41 -2.92 -21.00
C PRO A 34 -10.47 -2.20 -20.01
N LYS A 35 -10.94 -1.22 -19.22
CA LYS A 35 -10.10 -0.47 -18.28
C LYS A 35 -9.64 -1.38 -17.12
N ALA A 36 -10.58 -2.12 -16.52
CA ALA A 36 -10.27 -3.03 -15.42
C ALA A 36 -9.22 -4.08 -15.82
N ALA A 37 -9.41 -4.74 -16.97
CA ALA A 37 -8.48 -5.73 -17.49
C ALA A 37 -7.08 -5.14 -17.74
N ARG A 38 -7.00 -3.90 -18.24
CA ARG A 38 -5.73 -3.21 -18.47
C ARG A 38 -4.96 -2.94 -17.16
N ILE A 39 -5.64 -2.44 -16.13
CA ILE A 39 -5.04 -2.16 -14.82
C ILE A 39 -4.54 -3.47 -14.18
N ILE A 40 -5.36 -4.53 -14.20
CA ILE A 40 -4.97 -5.86 -13.70
C ILE A 40 -3.75 -6.38 -14.45
N SER A 41 -3.79 -6.39 -15.79
CA SER A 41 -2.68 -6.88 -16.63
C SER A 41 -1.38 -6.12 -16.36
N ALA A 42 -1.43 -4.79 -16.31
CA ALA A 42 -0.26 -3.96 -16.04
C ALA A 42 0.32 -4.20 -14.64
N THR A 43 -0.52 -4.52 -13.65
CA THR A 43 -0.08 -4.86 -12.29
C THR A 43 0.58 -6.25 -12.26
N LEU A 44 -0.02 -7.24 -12.93
CA LEU A 44 0.55 -8.59 -13.04
C LEU A 44 1.89 -8.60 -13.78
N ASP A 45 2.04 -7.76 -14.81
CA ASP A 45 3.30 -7.61 -15.53
C ASP A 45 4.42 -7.07 -14.63
N ARG A 46 4.09 -6.12 -13.74
CA ARG A 46 5.04 -5.63 -12.73
C ARG A 46 5.45 -6.72 -11.73
N LEU A 47 4.55 -7.66 -11.44
CA LEU A 47 4.80 -8.81 -10.56
C LEU A 47 5.52 -9.98 -11.25
N ARG A 48 5.80 -9.89 -12.55
CA ARG A 48 6.47 -10.95 -13.30
C ARG A 48 7.79 -11.44 -12.66
N PRO A 49 8.67 -10.57 -12.12
CA PRO A 49 9.90 -11.04 -11.46
C PRO A 49 9.65 -11.87 -10.20
N VAL A 50 8.47 -11.73 -9.58
CA VAL A 50 8.05 -12.39 -8.34
C VAL A 50 7.57 -13.82 -8.59
N GLN A 51 7.24 -14.14 -9.84
CA GLN A 51 6.68 -15.44 -10.24
C GLN A 51 7.64 -16.63 -10.02
N ALA A 52 8.90 -16.39 -9.67
CA ALA A 52 9.83 -17.44 -9.25
C ALA A 52 9.48 -18.09 -7.90
N GLY A 53 8.58 -17.47 -7.11
CA GLY A 53 8.10 -18.01 -5.83
C GLY A 53 8.92 -17.59 -4.61
N ASP A 54 9.93 -16.74 -4.76
CA ASP A 54 10.67 -16.11 -3.65
C ASP A 54 10.15 -14.69 -3.40
N PHE A 55 8.96 -14.58 -2.81
CA PHE A 55 8.29 -13.30 -2.59
C PHE A 55 9.09 -12.43 -1.61
N ARG A 56 9.51 -13.02 -0.49
CA ARG A 56 10.36 -12.36 0.52
C ARG A 56 11.67 -11.84 -0.07
N GLY A 57 12.38 -12.66 -0.85
CA GLY A 57 13.64 -12.26 -1.49
C GLY A 57 13.42 -11.14 -2.48
N TYR A 58 12.36 -11.20 -3.29
CA TYR A 58 12.00 -10.12 -4.19
C TYR A 58 11.73 -8.80 -3.46
N PHE A 59 10.82 -8.81 -2.47
CA PHE A 59 10.50 -7.60 -1.72
C PHE A 59 11.69 -7.06 -0.95
N LYS A 60 12.57 -7.92 -0.43
CA LYS A 60 13.84 -7.49 0.17
C LYS A 60 14.73 -6.78 -0.83
N ALA A 61 14.81 -7.26 -2.08
CA ALA A 61 15.68 -6.71 -3.11
C ALA A 61 15.22 -5.33 -3.62
N ILE A 62 13.91 -5.10 -3.70
CA ILE A 62 13.36 -3.82 -4.19
C ILE A 62 13.00 -2.83 -3.06
N ARG A 63 13.26 -3.21 -1.80
CA ARG A 63 12.89 -2.40 -0.64
C ARG A 63 13.60 -1.05 -0.67
N PRO A 64 12.85 0.07 -0.56
CA PRO A 64 13.51 1.35 -0.48
C PRO A 64 14.24 1.52 0.86
N PRO A 65 15.30 2.34 0.90
CA PRO A 65 16.06 2.59 2.11
C PRO A 65 15.18 3.27 3.17
N ARG A 66 15.50 2.99 4.44
CA ARG A 66 14.88 3.66 5.59
C ARG A 66 15.13 5.17 5.52
N LEU A 67 14.21 5.95 6.07
CA LEU A 67 14.49 7.38 6.30
C LEU A 67 15.66 7.54 7.27
N SER A 68 16.45 8.60 7.08
CA SER A 68 17.46 8.98 8.08
C SER A 68 16.78 9.38 9.38
N ASP A 69 17.48 9.24 10.51
CA ASP A 69 16.93 9.63 11.82
C ASP A 69 16.52 11.10 11.85
N ALA A 70 17.30 11.99 11.22
CA ALA A 70 16.98 13.41 11.10
C ALA A 70 15.66 13.65 10.36
N MET A 71 15.44 12.98 9.22
CA MET A 71 14.18 13.07 8.48
C MET A 71 13.02 12.48 9.27
N ARG A 72 13.22 11.32 9.92
CA ARG A 72 12.21 10.69 10.77
C ARG A 72 11.79 11.61 11.92
N SER A 73 12.76 12.22 12.62
CA SER A 73 12.49 13.19 13.68
C SER A 73 11.73 14.42 13.17
N GLN A 74 12.07 14.92 11.97
CA GLN A 74 11.35 16.03 11.35
C GLN A 74 9.89 15.66 11.03
N VAL A 75 9.65 14.47 10.49
CA VAL A 75 8.28 13.97 10.22
C VAL A 75 7.49 13.89 11.53
N LEU A 76 8.06 13.26 12.57
CA LEU A 76 7.39 13.13 13.87
C LEU A 76 7.07 14.49 14.50
N ALA A 77 7.99 15.45 14.41
CA ALA A 77 7.78 16.81 14.90
C ALA A 77 6.72 17.59 14.10
N SER A 78 6.45 17.19 12.85
CA SER A 78 5.44 17.80 12.00
C SER A 78 4.01 17.28 12.24
N LEU A 79 3.88 16.15 12.94
CA LEU A 79 2.57 15.60 13.29
C LEU A 79 1.82 16.53 14.25
N PRO A 80 0.48 16.57 14.18
CA PRO A 80 -0.33 17.26 15.17
C PRO A 80 -0.01 16.80 16.61
N ARG A 81 0.08 17.76 17.54
CA ARG A 81 0.29 17.46 18.98
C ARG A 81 -0.94 16.85 19.65
N GLU A 82 -2.11 17.06 19.08
CA GLU A 82 -3.40 16.61 19.60
C GLU A 82 -4.04 15.60 18.65
N GLY A 83 -4.88 14.72 19.20
CA GLY A 83 -5.61 13.70 18.43
C GLY A 83 -4.97 12.32 18.45
N GLU A 84 -3.74 12.16 18.92
CA GLU A 84 -3.20 10.86 19.30
C GLU A 84 -3.92 10.34 20.55
N ILE A 85 -4.32 9.07 20.53
CA ILE A 85 -4.95 8.39 21.66
C ILE A 85 -4.23 7.07 21.94
N MET A 86 -4.32 6.61 23.17
CA MET A 86 -3.84 5.27 23.53
C MET A 86 -4.89 4.21 23.13
N PRO A 87 -4.48 3.08 22.53
CA PRO A 87 -5.38 1.94 22.34
C PRO A 87 -6.01 1.49 23.65
N ALA A 88 -7.27 1.04 23.61
CA ALA A 88 -7.86 0.36 24.75
C ALA A 88 -7.13 -0.97 25.04
N ALA A 89 -7.22 -1.51 26.27
CA ALA A 89 -6.51 -2.73 26.66
C ALA A 89 -6.79 -3.92 25.71
N GLY A 90 -8.03 -4.09 25.25
CA GLY A 90 -8.40 -5.13 24.28
C GLY A 90 -7.88 -4.88 22.86
N GLU A 91 -7.46 -3.66 22.54
CA GLU A 91 -6.89 -3.26 21.25
C GLU A 91 -5.37 -3.36 21.23
N VAL A 92 -4.69 -3.29 22.38
CA VAL A 92 -3.23 -3.48 22.48
C VAL A 92 -2.80 -4.84 21.92
N ALA A 93 -3.53 -5.91 22.25
CA ALA A 93 -3.28 -7.24 21.70
C ALA A 93 -3.41 -7.26 20.17
N LYS A 94 -4.39 -6.51 19.62
CA LYS A 94 -4.62 -6.37 18.18
C LYS A 94 -3.49 -5.60 17.49
N VAL A 95 -2.99 -4.53 18.10
CA VAL A 95 -1.83 -3.79 17.59
C VAL A 95 -0.56 -4.64 17.64
N SER A 96 -0.41 -5.47 18.66
CA SER A 96 0.76 -6.35 18.81
C SER A 96 0.86 -7.40 17.71
N THR A 97 -0.25 -7.76 17.05
CA THR A 97 -0.21 -8.69 15.92
C THR A 97 0.46 -8.08 14.67
N LEU A 98 0.78 -6.79 14.66
CA LEU A 98 1.44 -6.16 13.52
C LEU A 98 2.94 -6.51 13.40
N ALA A 99 3.56 -6.98 14.49
CA ALA A 99 5.00 -7.25 14.54
C ALA A 99 5.49 -8.18 13.40
N PRO A 100 4.86 -9.32 13.08
CA PRO A 100 5.31 -10.18 11.98
C PRO A 100 5.30 -9.49 10.60
N ILE A 101 4.31 -8.63 10.34
CA ILE A 101 4.22 -7.87 9.08
C ILE A 101 5.34 -6.83 9.02
N LEU A 102 5.52 -6.07 10.10
CA LEU A 102 6.59 -5.08 10.17
C LEU A 102 7.97 -5.74 10.07
N ALA A 103 8.19 -6.87 10.72
CA ALA A 103 9.43 -7.64 10.65
C ALA A 103 9.70 -8.18 9.23
N TYR A 104 8.68 -8.69 8.54
CA TYR A 104 8.78 -9.14 7.15
C TYR A 104 9.36 -8.04 6.23
N HIS A 105 8.90 -6.80 6.44
CA HIS A 105 9.33 -5.62 5.70
C HIS A 105 10.57 -4.90 6.28
N ASP A 106 11.17 -5.43 7.36
CA ASP A 106 12.27 -4.78 8.09
C ASP A 106 11.91 -3.33 8.50
N ARG A 107 10.71 -3.20 9.07
CA ARG A 107 10.09 -1.96 9.52
C ARG A 107 9.75 -1.91 11.00
N GLU A 108 9.89 -3.03 11.71
CA GLU A 108 9.50 -3.17 13.13
C GLU A 108 10.13 -2.12 14.05
N SER A 109 11.40 -1.79 13.86
CA SER A 109 12.13 -0.84 14.71
C SER A 109 12.16 0.60 14.20
N VAL A 110 11.59 0.86 13.02
CA VAL A 110 11.70 2.18 12.35
C VAL A 110 10.37 2.87 12.14
N MET A 111 9.28 2.10 12.08
CA MET A 111 7.95 2.66 11.97
C MET A 111 7.38 3.05 13.33
N GLU A 112 6.87 4.27 13.40
CA GLU A 112 6.10 4.76 14.52
C GLU A 112 4.62 4.44 14.29
N LEU A 113 3.99 3.69 15.18
CA LEU A 113 2.55 3.48 15.13
C LEU A 113 1.82 4.53 15.96
N LYS A 114 0.84 5.19 15.37
CA LYS A 114 0.04 6.23 15.99
C LYS A 114 -1.44 5.90 15.85
N VAL A 115 -2.12 5.75 16.99
CA VAL A 115 -3.59 5.63 17.00
C VAL A 115 -4.19 7.01 17.12
N ILE A 116 -5.08 7.35 16.21
CA ILE A 116 -5.62 8.70 16.07
C ILE A 116 -7.14 8.74 16.26
N GLN A 117 -7.63 9.84 16.81
CA GLN A 117 -9.04 10.15 16.81
C GLN A 117 -9.46 10.70 15.44
N ALA A 118 -10.18 9.88 14.67
CA ALA A 118 -10.82 10.31 13.42
C ALA A 118 -12.23 9.71 13.36
N PHE A 119 -13.16 10.42 12.71
CA PHE A 119 -14.55 9.95 12.59
C PHE A 119 -14.70 8.83 11.54
N GLN A 120 -13.77 8.74 10.58
CA GLN A 120 -13.70 7.67 9.60
C GLN A 120 -12.78 6.53 10.06
N ALA A 121 -13.06 5.31 9.59
CA ALA A 121 -12.12 4.22 9.67
C ALA A 121 -11.00 4.45 8.64
N ALA A 122 -9.75 4.55 9.11
CA ALA A 122 -8.59 4.78 8.26
C ALA A 122 -7.37 4.00 8.81
N VAL A 123 -6.59 3.46 7.88
CA VAL A 123 -5.22 2.99 8.10
C VAL A 123 -4.41 3.67 7.00
N ALA A 124 -3.29 4.30 7.34
CA ALA A 124 -2.50 5.05 6.38
C ALA A 124 -1.02 5.06 6.75
N ILE A 125 -0.15 5.03 5.74
CA ILE A 125 1.26 5.38 5.92
C ILE A 125 1.50 6.87 5.67
N HIS A 126 2.16 7.54 6.62
CA HIS A 126 2.55 8.94 6.50
C HIS A 126 4.07 9.08 6.43
N ALA A 127 4.53 9.77 5.39
CA ALA A 127 5.92 10.04 5.09
C ALA A 127 6.83 8.82 5.32
N ARG A 128 6.38 7.63 4.87
CA ARG A 128 7.12 6.36 4.90
C ARG A 128 7.59 5.85 6.27
N CYS A 129 7.25 6.51 7.39
CA CYS A 129 7.78 6.14 8.71
C CYS A 129 6.75 6.21 9.84
N VAL A 130 5.54 6.67 9.58
CA VAL A 130 4.45 6.70 10.56
C VAL A 130 3.28 5.89 10.03
N LEU A 131 2.83 4.90 10.79
CA LEU A 131 1.61 4.15 10.53
C LEU A 131 0.49 4.74 11.38
N LEU A 132 -0.49 5.34 10.72
CA LEU A 132 -1.64 5.96 11.34
C LEU A 132 -2.81 4.98 11.31
N VAL A 133 -3.41 4.72 12.47
CA VAL A 133 -4.60 3.87 12.59
C VAL A 133 -5.68 4.66 13.31
N SER A 134 -6.83 4.88 12.69
CA SER A 134 -7.91 5.55 13.39
C SER A 134 -8.54 4.64 14.44
N GLU A 135 -9.03 5.24 15.53
CA GLU A 135 -9.79 4.54 16.56
C GLU A 135 -10.95 3.72 15.97
N GLN A 136 -11.63 4.26 14.96
CA GLN A 136 -12.73 3.56 14.29
C GLN A 136 -12.25 2.33 13.53
N ALA A 137 -11.12 2.40 12.82
CA ALA A 137 -10.54 1.23 12.17
C ALA A 137 -10.14 0.18 13.23
N LEU A 138 -9.53 0.61 14.32
CA LEU A 138 -9.09 -0.28 15.39
C LEU A 138 -10.24 -1.01 16.07
N ARG A 139 -11.40 -0.36 16.26
CA ARG A 139 -12.62 -0.98 16.78
C ARG A 139 -13.31 -1.88 15.76
N LEU A 140 -13.33 -1.47 14.49
CA LEU A 140 -14.08 -2.14 13.41
C LEU A 140 -13.43 -3.44 12.94
N LEU A 141 -12.10 -3.47 12.85
CA LEU A 141 -11.36 -4.54 12.20
C LEU A 141 -10.97 -5.65 13.18
N THR A 142 -10.90 -6.89 12.70
CA THR A 142 -10.22 -7.97 13.44
C THR A 142 -8.69 -7.78 13.40
N ALA A 143 -7.95 -8.57 14.17
CA ALA A 143 -6.49 -8.54 14.13
C ALA A 143 -5.92 -8.91 12.75
N ALA A 144 -6.47 -9.94 12.12
CA ALA A 144 -6.07 -10.37 10.77
C ALA A 144 -6.38 -9.30 9.72
N GLU A 145 -7.53 -8.65 9.82
CA GLU A 145 -7.92 -7.55 8.91
C GLU A 145 -7.03 -6.32 9.08
N LEU A 146 -6.66 -5.98 10.31
CA LEU A 146 -5.72 -4.89 10.58
C LEU A 146 -4.32 -5.23 10.04
N GLN A 147 -3.81 -6.45 10.28
CA GLN A 147 -2.54 -6.92 9.69
C GLN A 147 -2.54 -6.79 8.16
N ALA A 148 -3.62 -7.21 7.52
CA ALA A 148 -3.75 -7.16 6.07
C ALA A 148 -3.71 -5.73 5.51
N LEU A 149 -4.42 -4.79 6.15
CA LEU A 149 -4.36 -3.39 5.74
C LEU A 149 -3.00 -2.75 6.02
N VAL A 150 -2.35 -3.09 7.13
CA VAL A 150 -0.99 -2.59 7.39
C VAL A 150 -0.01 -3.12 6.34
N ALA A 151 -0.16 -4.36 5.89
CA ALA A 151 0.63 -4.88 4.78
C ALA A 151 0.36 -4.13 3.46
N HIS A 152 -0.89 -3.71 3.21
CA HIS A 152 -1.24 -2.83 2.08
C HIS A 152 -0.55 -1.47 2.21
N GLU A 153 -0.60 -0.84 3.38
CA GLU A 153 0.06 0.44 3.62
C GLU A 153 1.58 0.38 3.46
N LEU A 154 2.21 -0.73 3.86
CA LEU A 154 3.62 -0.98 3.58
C LEU A 154 3.91 -1.11 2.08
N GLY A 155 2.94 -1.58 1.29
CA GLY A 155 2.98 -1.57 -0.17
C GLY A 155 3.24 -0.17 -0.74
N HIS A 156 2.59 0.86 -0.19
CA HIS A 156 2.80 2.26 -0.63
C HIS A 156 4.23 2.73 -0.41
N GLU A 157 4.98 2.16 0.54
CA GLU A 157 6.37 2.54 0.75
C GLU A 157 7.25 2.19 -0.46
N TYR A 158 7.01 1.04 -1.11
CA TYR A 158 7.78 0.57 -2.27
C TYR A 158 7.61 1.45 -3.50
N ILE A 159 6.49 2.17 -3.58
CA ILE A 159 6.07 2.94 -4.74
C ILE A 159 5.79 4.41 -4.39
N TRP A 160 6.31 4.89 -3.25
CA TRP A 160 5.96 6.19 -2.68
C TRP A 160 6.03 7.34 -3.69
N ASN A 161 7.16 7.46 -4.39
CA ASN A 161 7.36 8.55 -5.35
C ASN A 161 6.44 8.44 -6.59
N GLU A 162 6.16 7.22 -7.05
CA GLU A 162 5.25 6.98 -8.17
C GLU A 162 3.81 7.33 -7.78
N TYR A 163 3.42 6.96 -6.56
CA TYR A 163 2.10 7.23 -6.00
C TYR A 163 1.86 8.73 -5.82
N GLU A 164 2.79 9.43 -5.16
CA GLU A 164 2.74 10.88 -4.98
C GLU A 164 2.68 11.61 -6.33
N LYS A 165 3.50 11.18 -7.31
CA LYS A 165 3.48 11.75 -8.65
C LYS A 165 2.13 11.52 -9.33
N ALA A 166 1.59 10.31 -9.31
CA ALA A 166 0.31 9.98 -9.94
C ALA A 166 -0.85 10.75 -9.29
N LYS A 167 -0.86 10.84 -7.95
CA LYS A 167 -1.85 11.64 -7.21
C LYS A 167 -1.78 13.12 -7.55
N SER A 168 -0.59 13.71 -7.53
CA SER A 168 -0.40 15.14 -7.85
C SER A 168 -0.72 15.49 -9.30
N GLY A 169 -0.58 14.52 -10.22
CA GLY A 169 -0.94 14.65 -11.63
C GLY A 169 -2.37 14.25 -11.96
N GLU A 170 -3.20 13.93 -10.96
CA GLU A 170 -4.58 13.44 -11.14
C GLU A 170 -4.68 12.22 -12.07
N ASP A 171 -3.64 11.39 -12.14
CA ASP A 171 -3.61 10.17 -12.95
C ASP A 171 -4.35 9.03 -12.23
N HIS A 172 -5.68 9.10 -12.26
CA HIS A 172 -6.57 8.16 -11.58
C HIS A 172 -6.36 6.71 -12.00
N GLU A 173 -5.88 6.45 -13.22
CA GLU A 173 -5.61 5.09 -13.69
C GLU A 173 -4.30 4.55 -13.12
N GLN A 174 -3.25 5.37 -13.15
CA GLN A 174 -1.98 5.01 -12.52
C GLN A 174 -2.15 4.80 -11.01
N VAL A 175 -2.93 5.64 -10.33
CA VAL A 175 -3.26 5.44 -8.91
C VAL A 175 -3.94 4.09 -8.69
N GLN A 176 -4.94 3.72 -9.50
CA GLN A 176 -5.60 2.41 -9.39
C GLN A 176 -4.64 1.24 -9.58
N GLN A 177 -3.71 1.32 -10.54
CA GLN A 177 -2.68 0.30 -10.73
C GLN A 177 -1.77 0.19 -9.50
N LEU A 178 -1.38 1.31 -8.92
CA LEU A 178 -0.54 1.37 -7.73
C LEU A 178 -1.26 0.84 -6.47
N GLU A 179 -2.56 1.06 -6.34
CA GLU A 179 -3.37 0.44 -5.28
C GLU A 179 -3.44 -1.09 -5.43
N LEU A 180 -3.57 -1.61 -6.67
CA LEU A 180 -3.49 -3.07 -6.89
C LEU A 180 -2.07 -3.60 -6.63
N TRP A 181 -1.02 -2.81 -6.86
CA TRP A 181 0.32 -3.20 -6.44
C TRP A 181 0.42 -3.35 -4.91
N CYS A 182 -0.16 -2.42 -4.15
CA CYS A 182 -0.23 -2.53 -2.69
C CYS A 182 -1.02 -3.77 -2.24
N ASP A 183 -2.11 -4.12 -2.93
CA ASP A 183 -2.84 -5.37 -2.69
C ASP A 183 -1.94 -6.60 -2.89
N ALA A 184 -1.11 -6.60 -3.93
CA ALA A 184 -0.18 -7.69 -4.19
C ALA A 184 0.87 -7.82 -3.09
N VAL A 185 1.46 -6.71 -2.65
CA VAL A 185 2.38 -6.71 -1.51
C VAL A 185 1.70 -7.31 -0.28
N ALA A 186 0.47 -6.88 0.02
CA ALA A 186 -0.27 -7.38 1.18
C ALA A 186 -0.55 -8.88 1.10
N VAL A 187 -1.15 -9.37 -0.01
CA VAL A 187 -1.51 -10.78 -0.17
C VAL A 187 -0.28 -11.69 -0.15
N LEU A 188 0.79 -11.31 -0.83
CA LEU A 188 2.02 -12.11 -0.90
C LEU A 188 2.75 -12.12 0.45
N THR A 189 2.79 -10.99 1.17
CA THR A 189 3.32 -10.94 2.53
C THR A 189 2.51 -11.81 3.49
N LEU A 190 1.17 -11.72 3.46
CA LEU A 190 0.29 -12.52 4.30
C LEU A 190 0.49 -14.02 4.03
N HIS A 191 0.58 -14.41 2.76
CA HIS A 191 0.88 -15.78 2.36
C HIS A 191 2.20 -16.28 2.96
N ASP A 192 3.29 -15.54 2.77
CA ASP A 192 4.62 -15.92 3.25
C ASP A 192 4.73 -16.04 4.78
N ILE A 193 3.89 -15.32 5.53
CA ILE A 193 3.85 -15.42 7.00
C ILE A 193 2.78 -16.41 7.51
N GLY A 194 2.08 -17.10 6.62
CA GLY A 194 1.02 -18.06 6.97
C GLY A 194 -0.26 -17.41 7.52
N ALA A 195 -0.55 -16.16 7.17
CA ALA A 195 -1.75 -15.44 7.56
C ALA A 195 -2.88 -15.57 6.51
N ASP A 196 -4.14 -15.32 6.90
CA ASP A 196 -5.29 -15.41 6.00
C ASP A 196 -5.27 -14.28 4.96
N THR A 197 -4.98 -14.62 3.71
CA THR A 197 -4.95 -13.66 2.58
C THR A 197 -6.31 -13.03 2.27
N ARG A 198 -7.42 -13.68 2.66
CA ARG A 198 -8.79 -13.14 2.47
C ARG A 198 -9.10 -11.99 3.42
N ALA A 199 -8.30 -11.82 4.46
CA ALA A 199 -8.48 -10.75 5.44
C ALA A 199 -8.42 -9.36 4.79
N LEU A 200 -7.62 -9.18 3.73
CA LEU A 200 -7.51 -7.90 3.02
C LEU A 200 -8.84 -7.47 2.39
N ALA A 201 -9.44 -8.35 1.57
CA ALA A 201 -10.73 -8.08 0.93
C ALA A 201 -11.84 -7.82 1.97
N SER A 202 -11.86 -8.58 3.06
CA SER A 202 -12.80 -8.36 4.17
C SER A 202 -12.60 -6.98 4.81
N ALA A 203 -11.36 -6.61 5.10
CA ALA A 203 -11.00 -5.35 5.74
C ALA A 203 -11.43 -4.13 4.90
N ILE A 204 -11.08 -4.14 3.60
CA ILE A 204 -11.45 -3.09 2.64
C ILE A 204 -12.97 -2.95 2.57
N ALA A 205 -13.69 -4.07 2.41
CA ALA A 205 -15.15 -4.05 2.30
C ALA A 205 -15.81 -3.52 3.59
N LYS A 206 -15.27 -3.85 4.77
CA LYS A 206 -15.75 -3.31 6.06
C LYS A 206 -15.51 -1.81 6.15
N MET A 207 -14.30 -1.33 5.86
CA MET A 207 -13.98 0.10 5.89
C MET A 207 -14.83 0.90 4.92
N ASN A 208 -14.99 0.42 3.68
CA ASN A 208 -15.82 1.07 2.66
C ASN A 208 -17.28 1.17 3.14
N ARG A 209 -17.86 0.09 3.67
CA ARG A 209 -19.22 0.11 4.23
C ARG A 209 -19.37 1.05 5.42
N PHE A 210 -18.38 1.08 6.31
CA PHE A 210 -18.39 1.98 7.47
C PHE A 210 -18.31 3.45 7.03
N ASN A 211 -17.35 3.77 6.17
CA ASN A 211 -17.07 5.13 5.72
C ASN A 211 -18.19 5.70 4.84
N LYS A 212 -18.91 4.86 4.06
CA LYS A 212 -20.05 5.29 3.24
C LYS A 212 -21.18 5.97 4.05
N ARG A 213 -21.27 5.69 5.35
CA ARG A 213 -22.22 6.36 6.26
C ARG A 213 -21.96 7.86 6.42
N PHE A 214 -20.75 8.30 6.11
CA PHE A 214 -20.34 9.71 6.16
C PHE A 214 -20.28 10.37 4.78
N GLY A 215 -20.82 9.71 3.76
CA GLY A 215 -20.78 10.14 2.36
C GLY A 215 -19.71 9.42 1.53
N THR A 216 -19.82 9.52 0.21
CA THR A 216 -18.80 9.03 -0.72
C THR A 216 -17.68 10.06 -0.82
N PRO A 217 -16.42 9.69 -0.58
CA PRO A 217 -15.28 10.59 -0.79
C PRO A 217 -15.24 11.10 -2.24
N ALA A 218 -14.84 12.36 -2.44
CA ALA A 218 -14.69 12.93 -3.79
C ALA A 218 -13.69 12.16 -4.66
N ASN A 219 -12.71 11.49 -4.03
CA ASN A 219 -11.67 10.71 -4.66
C ASN A 219 -12.02 9.21 -4.78
N ALA A 220 -13.29 8.81 -4.66
CA ALA A 220 -13.67 7.40 -4.77
C ALA A 220 -13.28 6.76 -6.13
N GLY A 221 -13.12 7.57 -7.19
CA GLY A 221 -12.66 7.12 -8.50
C GLY A 221 -11.17 6.73 -8.58
N ASP A 222 -10.38 7.12 -7.57
CA ASP A 222 -8.94 6.82 -7.49
C ASP A 222 -8.66 5.38 -7.08
N TYR A 223 -9.65 4.71 -6.48
CA TYR A 223 -9.50 3.38 -5.94
C TYR A 223 -10.07 2.34 -6.92
N PRO A 224 -9.41 1.18 -7.08
CA PRO A 224 -10.01 0.06 -7.79
C PRO A 224 -11.31 -0.34 -7.11
N THR A 225 -12.32 -0.70 -7.90
CA THR A 225 -13.60 -1.17 -7.34
C THR A 225 -13.44 -2.48 -6.59
N ASP A 226 -14.33 -2.79 -5.64
CA ASP A 226 -14.31 -4.05 -4.89
C ASP A 226 -14.30 -5.28 -5.82
N SER A 227 -14.99 -5.20 -6.97
CA SER A 227 -14.99 -6.26 -8.00
C SER A 227 -13.61 -6.47 -8.60
N VAL A 228 -12.92 -5.40 -8.98
CA VAL A 228 -11.58 -5.46 -9.59
C VAL A 228 -10.57 -6.00 -8.59
N ARG A 229 -10.63 -5.56 -7.32
CA ARG A 229 -9.75 -6.08 -6.26
C ARG A 229 -10.01 -7.56 -6.01
N SER A 230 -11.28 -7.98 -5.96
CA SER A 230 -11.64 -9.39 -5.75
C SER A 230 -11.13 -10.31 -6.86
N GLU A 231 -11.28 -9.90 -8.12
CA GLU A 231 -10.74 -10.61 -9.27
C GLU A 231 -9.20 -10.73 -9.18
N PHE A 232 -8.54 -9.61 -8.87
CA PHE A 232 -7.09 -9.57 -8.73
C PHE A 232 -6.58 -10.45 -7.56
N HIS A 233 -7.24 -10.42 -6.40
CA HIS A 233 -6.88 -11.24 -5.24
C HIS A 233 -7.04 -12.74 -5.52
N ALA A 234 -8.02 -13.13 -6.32
CA ALA A 234 -8.17 -14.52 -6.76
C ALA A 234 -6.98 -14.97 -7.63
N MET A 235 -6.52 -14.11 -8.55
CA MET A 235 -5.33 -14.39 -9.37
C MET A 235 -4.05 -14.51 -8.51
N LEU A 236 -3.87 -13.64 -7.52
CA LEU A 236 -2.75 -13.72 -6.57
C LEU A 236 -2.81 -14.99 -5.73
N SER A 237 -4.00 -15.39 -5.27
CA SER A 237 -4.18 -16.63 -4.52
C SER A 237 -3.74 -17.85 -5.33
N GLN A 238 -4.06 -17.88 -6.63
CA GLN A 238 -3.58 -18.93 -7.53
C GLN A 238 -2.05 -18.88 -7.72
N LEU A 239 -1.47 -17.69 -7.78
CA LEU A 239 -0.01 -17.52 -7.84
C LEU A 239 0.68 -18.11 -6.60
N CYS A 240 0.13 -17.86 -5.40
CA CYS A 240 0.62 -18.43 -4.14
C CYS A 240 0.57 -19.97 -4.14
N VAL A 241 -0.57 -20.56 -4.49
CA VAL A 241 -0.71 -22.02 -4.63
C VAL A 241 0.31 -22.60 -5.61
N ASN A 242 0.56 -21.92 -6.73
CA ASN A 242 1.55 -22.34 -7.71
C ASN A 242 2.99 -22.22 -7.21
N ALA A 243 3.28 -21.27 -6.31
CA ALA A 243 4.59 -21.14 -5.66
C ALA A 243 4.83 -22.30 -4.68
N ASP A 244 3.85 -22.61 -3.82
CA ASP A 244 3.95 -23.71 -2.86
C ASP A 244 4.17 -25.06 -3.55
N ASN A 245 3.41 -25.31 -4.63
CA ASN A 245 3.53 -26.51 -5.46
C ASN A 245 4.89 -26.67 -6.16
N ARG A 246 5.65 -25.59 -6.31
CA ARG A 246 7.02 -25.63 -6.86
C ARG A 246 8.06 -25.85 -5.77
N GLY A 247 7.87 -25.24 -4.59
CA GLY A 247 8.71 -25.47 -3.41
C GLY A 247 8.74 -26.95 -3.00
N ASP A 248 7.58 -27.61 -2.98
CA ASP A 248 7.47 -29.04 -2.59
C ASP A 248 8.20 -29.98 -3.57
N ARG A 249 8.25 -29.64 -4.88
CA ARG A 249 9.00 -30.42 -5.88
C ARG A 249 10.51 -30.33 -5.71
N SER A 250 11.04 -29.32 -5.00
CA SER A 250 12.48 -29.21 -4.73
C SER A 250 12.96 -30.14 -3.61
N VAL A 251 12.05 -30.62 -2.75
CA VAL A 251 12.36 -31.55 -1.65
C VAL A 251 12.29 -33.01 -2.09
N LYS A 252 11.51 -33.33 -3.14
CA LYS A 252 11.64 -34.61 -3.84
C LYS A 252 12.65 -34.47 -4.98
N ARG A 253 13.94 -34.72 -4.70
CA ARG A 253 14.85 -35.25 -5.73
C ARG A 253 14.29 -36.59 -6.20
N VAL A 254 13.33 -36.55 -7.12
CA VAL A 254 13.09 -37.68 -8.00
C VAL A 254 14.36 -37.80 -8.82
N ARG A 255 15.11 -38.85 -8.53
CA ARG A 255 16.26 -39.31 -9.30
C ARG A 255 15.72 -39.83 -10.63
N ILE A 256 15.30 -38.93 -11.51
CA ILE A 256 15.03 -39.28 -12.90
C ILE A 256 16.41 -39.40 -13.55
N MET A 257 16.86 -40.64 -13.72
CA MET A 257 17.91 -40.93 -14.70
C MET A 257 17.39 -40.48 -16.06
N VAL A 258 17.99 -39.42 -16.61
CA VAL A 258 17.84 -39.08 -18.02
C VAL A 258 19.14 -39.47 -18.72
N PRO A 259 19.09 -40.30 -19.78
CA PRO A 259 20.28 -40.70 -20.53
C PRO A 259 20.93 -39.50 -21.21
N GLU A 260 22.25 -39.60 -21.39
CA GLU A 260 23.08 -38.66 -22.14
C GLU A 260 22.44 -38.23 -23.46
N LEU A 261 22.30 -36.91 -23.64
CA LEU A 261 22.26 -36.32 -24.96
C LEU A 261 23.29 -35.19 -25.02
N ARG A 262 24.43 -35.56 -25.62
CA ARG A 262 25.42 -34.66 -26.20
C ARG A 262 24.75 -33.70 -27.18
N ASN A 263 25.14 -32.44 -27.12
CA ASN A 263 25.67 -31.61 -28.22
C ASN A 263 25.96 -30.23 -27.61
N SER A 264 27.24 -29.84 -27.51
CA SER A 264 27.98 -29.10 -28.55
C SER A 264 27.18 -27.91 -29.09
N ILE A 265 27.68 -26.70 -28.84
CA ILE A 265 27.81 -25.55 -29.77
C ILE A 265 27.73 -24.22 -28.98
N LEU A 266 28.90 -23.57 -28.92
CA LEU A 266 29.19 -22.12 -28.86
C LEU A 266 29.09 -21.33 -27.53
N ARG A 267 30.28 -20.91 -27.05
CA ARG A 267 30.54 -19.65 -26.33
C ARG A 267 30.85 -18.51 -27.35
N PRO A 268 31.29 -17.31 -26.93
CA PRO A 268 30.52 -16.12 -26.59
C PRO A 268 30.86 -14.94 -27.53
N SER A 269 30.22 -13.76 -27.37
CA SER A 269 30.88 -12.52 -27.78
C SER A 269 30.44 -11.31 -26.94
N ASP A 270 31.46 -10.51 -26.63
CA ASP A 270 31.47 -9.30 -25.82
C ASP A 270 30.76 -8.11 -26.49
N SER A 271 30.23 -7.18 -25.70
CA SER A 271 30.41 -5.73 -25.97
C SER A 271 29.98 -4.80 -24.82
N LYS A 272 31.00 -4.12 -24.29
CA LYS A 272 31.14 -2.69 -23.92
C LYS A 272 29.92 -1.85 -23.49
N ALA A 273 30.08 -1.24 -22.32
CA ALA A 273 29.34 -0.09 -21.78
C ALA A 273 29.79 1.25 -22.42
N PRO A 274 28.94 2.30 -22.29
CA PRO A 274 29.45 3.66 -22.14
C PRO A 274 28.88 4.40 -20.91
N ALA A 275 29.63 5.44 -20.54
CA ALA A 275 29.54 6.23 -19.32
C ALA A 275 28.61 7.47 -19.43
N GLY A 276 28.17 7.95 -18.25
CA GLY A 276 28.08 9.38 -17.92
C GLY A 276 26.73 10.09 -18.15
N ILE A 277 26.03 10.44 -17.05
CA ILE A 277 25.03 11.52 -17.02
C ILE A 277 25.15 12.28 -15.69
N PRO A 278 25.20 13.63 -15.67
CA PRO A 278 25.25 14.42 -14.44
C PRO A 278 23.86 14.55 -13.79
N GLY A 279 23.81 14.42 -12.47
CA GLY A 279 22.55 14.51 -11.71
C GLY A 279 22.03 15.94 -11.54
N PRO A 280 20.70 16.15 -11.47
CA PRO A 280 20.14 17.44 -11.12
C PRO A 280 20.14 17.65 -9.60
N ARG A 281 20.55 18.85 -9.18
CA ARG A 281 20.28 19.39 -7.84
C ARG A 281 18.83 19.87 -7.80
N LEU A 282 18.00 19.22 -6.98
CA LEU A 282 16.64 19.69 -6.69
C LEU A 282 16.67 20.48 -5.37
N VAL A 283 16.46 21.79 -5.47
CA VAL A 283 16.16 22.66 -4.32
C VAL A 283 14.64 22.79 -4.26
N VAL A 284 14.02 22.29 -3.20
CA VAL A 284 12.57 22.46 -2.97
C VAL A 284 12.39 23.51 -1.87
N LEU A 285 11.93 24.68 -2.28
CA LEU A 285 11.42 25.75 -1.41
C LEU A 285 9.94 25.45 -1.10
N TYR A 286 9.60 25.32 0.18
CA TYR A 286 8.20 25.30 0.61
C TYR A 286 7.77 26.71 1.01
N THR A 287 6.83 27.28 0.25
CA THR A 287 6.16 28.55 0.55
C THR A 287 4.94 28.28 1.43
N LEU A 288 4.92 28.84 2.64
CA LEU A 288 3.79 28.77 3.57
C LEU A 288 2.82 29.92 3.26
N ALA A 289 1.61 29.62 2.79
CA ALA A 289 0.53 30.60 2.69
C ALA A 289 -0.42 30.45 3.88
N LEU A 290 -0.36 31.41 4.81
CA LEU A 290 -1.31 31.52 5.92
C LEU A 290 -2.49 32.41 5.48
N THR A 291 -3.69 31.84 5.40
CA THR A 291 -4.92 32.63 5.30
C THR A 291 -5.67 32.58 6.63
N THR A 292 -5.55 33.66 7.40
CA THR A 292 -6.37 33.89 8.60
C THR A 292 -7.76 34.39 8.18
N ARG A 293 -8.81 33.59 8.42
CA ARG A 293 -10.20 34.05 8.28
C ARG A 293 -10.62 34.74 9.58
N ARG A 294 -10.67 36.08 9.58
CA ARG A 294 -11.29 36.87 10.66
C ARG A 294 -12.81 36.66 10.60
N GLY A 295 -13.41 36.19 11.69
CA GLY A 295 -14.86 36.19 11.88
C GLY A 295 -15.38 37.60 12.16
N ARG A 296 -16.55 37.91 11.62
CA ARG A 296 -17.52 38.84 12.20
C ARG A 296 -18.70 38.02 12.69
#